data_AF-A0A1H3XQ18-F1
#
_entry.id   AF-A0A1H3XQ18-F1
#
_cell.length_a   1.000
_cell.length_b   1.000
_cell.length_c   1.000
_cell.angle_alpha   90.00
_cell.angle_beta   90.00
_cell.angle_gamma   90.00
#
_symmetry.space_group_name_H-M   'P 1'
#
loop_
_entity.id
_entity.type
_entity.pdbx_description
1 polymer ?
#
loop_
_entity_poly.entity_id
_entity_poly.type
_entity_poly.pdbx_seq_one_letter_code
_entity_poly.pdbx_strand_id
1 'polypeptide(L)'
;MNWEHQEFCGLNPVTRNGLTPVARPATLEMMRQICRKLAKGKPFVRIDLYEVSGKVYFGEVTFYPMSGMGTFTPNRWNSVLGELIHLPKEES
;
A
#
# COMPACT_ATOMS: atom_id res chain seq x y z
N MET A 1 -11.98 4.07 12.92
CA MET A 1 -11.34 4.31 11.61
C MET A 1 -12.41 4.19 10.55
N ASN A 2 -12.71 5.30 9.90
CA ASN A 2 -13.59 5.32 8.75
C ASN A 2 -12.81 4.76 7.56
N TRP A 3 -13.48 3.96 6.73
CA TRP A 3 -12.91 3.50 5.46
C TRP A 3 -13.11 4.64 4.46
N GLU A 4 -12.07 5.45 4.31
CA GLU A 4 -12.14 6.68 3.52
C GLU A 4 -11.39 6.52 2.21
N HIS A 5 -12.08 6.91 1.15
CA HIS A 5 -11.53 6.89 -0.19
C HIS A 5 -10.41 7.93 -0.30
N GLN A 6 -9.22 7.48 -0.71
CA GLN A 6 -8.07 8.36 -0.85
C GLN A 6 -8.16 9.15 -2.16
N GLU A 7 -7.71 10.40 -2.12
CA GLU A 7 -7.76 11.29 -3.28
C GLU A 7 -6.69 10.98 -4.34
N PHE A 8 -5.69 10.17 -4.00
CA PHE A 8 -4.57 9.87 -4.88
C PHE A 8 -4.72 8.55 -5.63
N CYS A 9 -4.19 8.51 -6.83
CA CYS A 9 -3.90 7.28 -7.57
C CYS A 9 -2.41 7.28 -7.95
N GLY A 10 -1.86 6.16 -8.40
CA GLY A 10 -0.46 6.14 -8.81
C GLY A 10 0.06 4.80 -9.25
N LEU A 11 1.38 4.74 -9.42
CA LEU A 11 2.18 3.62 -9.95
C LEU A 11 1.87 3.25 -11.41
N ASN A 12 0.67 3.55 -11.89
CA ASN A 12 0.26 3.44 -13.27
C ASN A 12 -0.43 4.75 -13.71
N PRO A 13 0.03 5.40 -14.80
CA PRO A 13 -0.46 6.72 -15.22
C PRO A 13 -1.92 6.74 -15.69
N VAL A 14 -2.47 5.59 -16.11
CA VAL A 14 -3.86 5.49 -16.56
C VAL A 14 -4.82 5.11 -15.44
N THR A 15 -4.33 4.77 -14.24
CA THR A 15 -5.18 4.38 -13.11
C THR A 15 -6.05 5.53 -12.64
N ARG A 16 -7.33 5.24 -12.39
CA ARG A 16 -8.29 6.15 -11.79
C ARG A 16 -8.99 5.43 -10.64
N ASN A 17 -9.44 6.22 -9.67
CA ASN A 17 -10.26 5.70 -8.60
C ASN A 17 -11.61 5.21 -9.15
N GLY A 18 -12.13 4.14 -8.56
CA GLY A 18 -13.46 3.66 -8.88
C GLY A 18 -14.52 4.69 -8.50
N LEU A 19 -15.55 4.83 -9.34
CA LEU A 19 -16.67 5.75 -9.07
C LEU A 19 -17.54 5.27 -7.90
N THR A 20 -17.57 3.95 -7.68
CA THR A 20 -18.35 3.32 -6.62
C THR A 20 -17.44 3.00 -5.44
N PRO A 21 -17.71 3.56 -4.24
CA PRO A 21 -16.99 3.19 -3.03
C PRO A 21 -17.11 1.70 -2.74
N VAL A 22 -16.00 1.07 -2.39
CA VAL A 22 -15.98 -0.33 -1.95
C VAL A 22 -16.20 -0.42 -0.45
N ALA A 23 -16.97 -1.42 -0.02
CA ALA A 23 -17.16 -1.71 1.39
C ALA A 23 -15.83 -2.07 2.06
N ARG A 24 -15.68 -1.69 3.32
CA ARG A 24 -14.55 -2.10 4.14
C ARG A 24 -14.50 -3.64 4.22
N PRO A 25 -13.35 -4.29 3.94
CA PRO A 25 -13.25 -5.75 4.05
C PRO A 25 -13.52 -6.24 5.47
N ALA A 26 -14.30 -7.33 5.61
CA ALA A 26 -14.59 -7.94 6.91
C ALA A 26 -13.31 -8.45 7.60
N THR A 27 -12.30 -8.84 6.81
CA THR A 27 -11.02 -9.39 7.26
C THR A 27 -9.92 -8.32 7.42
N LEU A 28 -10.26 -7.03 7.37
CA LEU A 28 -9.26 -5.94 7.37
C LEU A 28 -8.27 -6.04 8.54
N GLU A 29 -8.72 -6.41 9.74
CA GLU A 29 -7.80 -6.49 10.89
C GLU A 29 -6.79 -7.65 10.73
N MET A 30 -7.22 -8.78 10.18
CA MET A 30 -6.33 -9.89 9.83
C MET A 30 -5.32 -9.47 8.76
N MET A 31 -5.77 -8.76 7.72
CA MET A 31 -4.89 -8.23 6.68
C MET A 31 -3.82 -7.30 7.26
N ARG A 32 -4.19 -6.41 8.18
CA ARG A 32 -3.23 -5.53 8.87
C ARG A 32 -2.20 -6.32 9.69
N GLN A 33 -2.62 -7.38 10.37
CA GLN A 33 -1.69 -8.25 11.10
C GLN A 33 -0.71 -8.95 10.16
N ILE A 34 -1.18 -9.44 9.02
CA ILE A 34 -0.34 -10.04 7.97
C ILE A 34 0.67 -9.00 7.46
N CYS A 35 0.22 -7.79 7.12
CA CYS A 35 1.10 -6.72 6.67
C CYS A 35 2.19 -6.39 7.70
N ARG A 36 1.83 -6.23 8.98
CA ARG A 36 2.80 -5.96 10.07
C ARG A 36 3.87 -7.06 10.18
N LYS A 37 3.47 -8.34 10.06
CA LYS A 37 4.40 -9.47 10.13
C LYS A 37 5.36 -9.49 8.95
N LEU A 38 4.84 -9.35 7.73
CA LEU A 38 5.64 -9.42 6.50
C LEU A 38 6.56 -8.21 6.31
N ALA A 39 6.09 -7.02 6.71
CA ALA A 39 6.84 -5.77 6.64
C ALA A 39 7.93 -5.63 7.72
N LYS A 40 7.98 -6.52 8.71
CA LYS A 40 8.97 -6.44 9.81
C LYS A 40 10.39 -6.34 9.25
N GLY A 41 11.13 -5.33 9.72
CA GLY A 41 12.52 -5.05 9.35
C GLY A 41 12.71 -4.44 7.96
N LYS A 42 11.64 -4.04 7.26
CA LYS A 42 11.72 -3.46 5.91
C LYS A 42 11.27 -2.00 5.98
N PRO A 43 12.06 -1.03 5.50
CA PRO A 43 11.65 0.38 5.44
C PRO A 43 10.39 0.58 4.59
N PHE A 44 10.27 -0.18 3.51
CA PHE A 44 9.13 -0.14 2.62
C PHE A 44 8.94 -1.50 1.93
N VAL A 45 7.70 -1.93 1.80
CA VAL A 45 7.30 -3.10 0.99
C VAL A 45 5.83 -3.00 0.62
N ARG A 46 5.46 -3.38 -0.61
CA ARG A 46 4.06 -3.57 -1.00
C ARG A 46 3.67 -5.03 -0.79
N ILE A 47 2.49 -5.26 -0.21
CA ILE A 47 1.95 -6.59 0.05
C ILE A 47 0.55 -6.64 -0.52
N ASP A 48 0.33 -7.59 -1.43
CA ASP A 48 -0.94 -7.77 -2.09
C ASP A 48 -1.77 -8.82 -1.33
N LEU A 49 -2.94 -8.42 -0.84
CA LEU A 49 -3.89 -9.27 -0.12
C LEU A 49 -5.28 -9.15 -0.73
N TYR A 50 -5.99 -10.27 -0.82
CA TYR A 50 -7.36 -10.34 -1.34
C TYR A 50 -8.29 -10.89 -0.27
N GLU A 51 -9.52 -10.39 -0.22
CA GLU A 51 -10.61 -11.01 0.54
C GLU A 51 -11.55 -11.70 -0.44
N VAL A 52 -11.76 -13.01 -0.25
CA VAL A 52 -12.72 -13.79 -1.03
C VAL A 52 -13.54 -14.64 -0.06
N SER A 53 -14.84 -14.37 0.02
CA SER A 53 -15.79 -15.09 0.86
C SER A 53 -15.35 -15.20 2.33
N GLY A 54 -14.87 -14.09 2.91
CA GLY A 54 -14.42 -14.00 4.29
C GLY A 54 -13.04 -14.60 4.56
N LYS A 55 -12.29 -14.99 3.53
CA LYS A 55 -10.93 -15.54 3.66
C LYS A 55 -9.91 -14.59 3.04
N VAL A 56 -8.76 -14.46 3.70
CA VAL A 56 -7.63 -13.67 3.19
C VAL A 56 -6.72 -14.55 2.35
N TYR A 57 -6.41 -14.10 1.14
CA TYR A 57 -5.46 -14.72 0.24
C TYR A 57 -4.26 -13.80 0.03
N PHE A 58 -3.07 -14.38 0.08
CA PHE A 58 -1.83 -13.67 -0.22
C PHE A 58 -1.54 -13.76 -1.73
N GLY A 59 -1.20 -12.63 -2.34
CA GLY A 59 -0.75 -12.56 -3.72
C GLY A 59 0.77 -12.53 -3.82
N GLU A 60 1.35 -11.37 -3.53
CA GLU A 60 2.78 -11.15 -3.66
C GLU A 60 3.34 -10.17 -2.61
N VAL A 61 4.67 -10.18 -2.52
CA VAL A 61 5.46 -9.15 -1.84
C VAL A 61 6.35 -8.49 -2.89
N THR A 62 6.20 -7.17 -3.06
CA THR A 62 7.01 -6.40 -4.00
C THR A 62 7.86 -5.39 -3.25
N PHE A 63 9.19 -5.54 -3.36
CA PHE A 63 10.13 -4.52 -2.91
C PHE A 63 10.16 -3.41 -3.97
N TYR A 64 9.91 -2.18 -3.54
CA TYR A 64 10.04 -0.97 -4.37
C TYR A 64 9.35 -1.11 -5.74
N PRO A 65 7.99 -1.05 -5.81
CA PRO A 65 7.27 -1.18 -7.07
C PRO A 65 7.78 -0.14 -8.07
N MET A 66 7.82 -0.51 -9.36
CA MET A 66 8.42 0.32 -10.42
C MET A 66 9.89 0.70 -10.13
N SER A 67 10.64 -0.18 -9.45
CA SER A 67 12.01 0.07 -9.00
C SER A 67 12.18 1.33 -8.15
N GLY A 68 11.11 1.73 -7.42
CA GLY A 68 11.10 2.95 -6.62
C GLY A 68 10.90 4.25 -7.40
N MET A 69 10.69 4.17 -8.71
CA MET A 69 10.50 5.33 -9.60
C MET A 69 9.02 5.61 -9.93
N GLY A 70 8.10 4.90 -9.28
CA GLY A 70 6.67 5.08 -9.47
C GLY A 70 6.17 6.40 -8.90
N THR A 71 5.22 7.04 -9.58
CA THR A 71 4.66 8.34 -9.18
C THR A 71 3.18 8.27 -8.83
N PHE A 72 2.73 9.19 -7.99
CA PHE A 72 1.33 9.41 -7.60
C PHE A 72 0.79 10.75 -8.12
N THR A 73 -0.53 10.78 -8.32
CA THR A 73 -1.32 11.93 -8.75
C THR A 73 -2.40 12.21 -7.69
N PRO A 74 -2.53 13.45 -7.18
CA PRO A 74 -1.73 14.63 -7.52
C PRO A 74 -0.29 14.55 -7.00
N ASN A 75 0.62 15.31 -7.63
CA ASN A 75 2.07 15.22 -7.43
C ASN A 75 2.52 15.32 -5.96
N ARG A 76 1.81 16.10 -5.13
CA ARG A 76 2.10 16.24 -3.69
C ARG A 76 2.21 14.91 -2.93
N TRP A 77 1.50 13.87 -3.37
CA TRP A 77 1.52 12.57 -2.70
C TRP A 77 2.83 11.82 -2.85
N ASN A 78 3.67 12.17 -3.84
CA ASN A 78 5.03 11.63 -3.93
C ASN A 78 5.86 12.01 -2.71
N SER A 79 5.81 13.29 -2.30
CA SER A 79 6.50 13.78 -1.10
C SER A 79 5.88 13.21 0.17
N VAL A 80 4.55 13.31 0.31
CA VAL A 80 3.84 12.85 1.52
C VAL A 80 4.12 11.37 1.82
N LEU A 81 4.06 10.50 0.82
CA LEU A 81 4.34 9.06 1.02
C LEU A 81 5.83 8.80 1.23
N GLY A 82 6.71 9.54 0.54
CA GLY A 82 8.16 9.43 0.71
C GLY A 82 8.62 9.79 2.11
N GLU A 83 8.06 10.84 2.71
CA GLU A 83 8.35 11.29 4.08
C GLU A 83 8.00 10.25 5.15
N LEU A 84 7.11 9.30 4.85
CA LEU A 84 6.78 8.20 5.76
C LEU A 84 7.86 7.11 5.80
N ILE A 85 8.72 7.05 4.77
CA ILE A 85 9.74 6.02 4.64
C ILE A 85 11.01 6.46 5.37
N HIS A 86 11.31 5.77 6.47
CA HIS A 86 12.52 5.99 7.24
C HIS A 86 13.57 4.94 6.85
N LEU A 87 14.62 5.38 6.15
CA LEU A 87 15.71 4.50 5.76
C LEU A 87 16.64 4.24 6.96
N PRO A 88 17.23 3.03 7.06
CA PRO A 88 18.26 2.76 8.05
C PRO A 88 19.45 3.70 7.80
N LYS A 89 20.15 4.06 8.88
CA LYS A 89 21.42 4.78 8.75
C LYS A 89 22.42 3.86 8.05
N GLU A 90 23.23 4.41 7.15
CA GLU A 90 24.37 3.68 6.62
C GLU A 90 25.27 3.26 7.79
N GLU A 91 25.53 1.96 7.90
CA GLU A 91 26.60 1.48 8.79
C GLU A 91 27.92 1.83 8.10
N SER A 92 28.67 2.75 8.73
CA SER A 92 30.03 3.13 8.31
C SER A 92 31.04 2.05 8.69
#